data_AF-A0AAW0RI57-F1
#
_entry.id   AF-A0AAW0RI57-F1
#
_cell.length_a   1.000
_cell.length_b   1.000
_cell.length_c   1.000
_cell.angle_alpha   90.00
_cell.angle_beta   90.00
_cell.angle_gamma   90.00
#
_symmetry.space_group_name_H-M   'P 1'
#
loop_
_entity.id
_entity.type
_entity.pdbx_description
1 polymer ?
#
loop_
_entity_poly.entity_id
_entity_poly.type
_entity_poly.pdbx_seq_one_letter_code
_entity_poly.pdbx_strand_id
1 'polypeptide(L)'
;MEYIQGNMMSGYLRDPNKQEFSLRPDLHPRVLERAYHRMADVLLELSKPEFPLIGGLLRSEDGSFIVGKRPLTFNMNRISQFSNIALSVFKDSTFESASDYFEELARQHMKQLELQKNDAIVDGADCRKKYVARCLFRRLSRNLCDKQCTGPFRLFCDDLSPRNIIVDPSTLTVAGVVDWEFTYVAPAEFTYAAPWWLLLETPEDWEADLDDFLARYEPKFKVFIQALKECEIEKIRCGSLQESGRISTIMETSLSSGLFWVCLASRHSALFDEIYWKFLDPKFFGTFENMEQRISLLHPDEQVEMEQLVQEKLRQAEEAKLDEHYTVEQLVEL
;
A
#
# COMPACT_ATOMS: atom_id res chain seq x y z
N MET A 1 -20.80 17.62 4.09
CA MET A 1 -20.12 17.64 2.77
C MET A 1 -21.05 18.30 1.77
N GLU A 2 -20.49 19.03 0.82
CA GLU A 2 -21.23 19.55 -0.33
C GLU A 2 -21.54 18.38 -1.29
N TYR A 3 -22.72 18.38 -1.91
CA TYR A 3 -23.11 17.34 -2.86
C TYR A 3 -22.41 17.58 -4.20
N ILE A 4 -21.71 16.56 -4.70
CA ILE A 4 -21.03 16.60 -6.01
C ILE A 4 -21.87 15.82 -7.02
N GLN A 5 -22.35 16.50 -8.05
CA GLN A 5 -23.14 15.87 -9.11
C GLN A 5 -22.25 15.01 -10.03
N GLY A 6 -22.61 13.74 -10.22
CA GLY A 6 -21.96 12.84 -11.16
C GLY A 6 -22.18 11.37 -10.80
N ASN A 7 -21.49 10.48 -11.51
CA ASN A 7 -21.48 9.05 -11.23
C ASN A 7 -20.06 8.59 -10.85
N MET A 8 -19.93 7.54 -10.05
CA MET A 8 -18.62 6.96 -9.76
C MET A 8 -17.97 6.43 -11.05
N MET A 9 -16.69 6.77 -11.27
CA MET A 9 -15.92 6.32 -12.43
C MET A 9 -15.91 4.79 -12.51
N SER A 10 -15.75 4.14 -11.35
CA SER A 10 -15.76 2.69 -11.22
C SER A 10 -17.04 2.03 -11.77
N GLY A 11 -18.19 2.71 -11.72
CA GLY A 11 -19.45 2.22 -12.30
C GLY A 11 -19.41 2.03 -13.83
N TYR A 12 -18.54 2.78 -14.53
CA TYR A 12 -18.33 2.63 -15.98
C TYR A 12 -17.31 1.55 -16.32
N LEU A 13 -16.47 1.16 -15.36
CA LEU A 13 -15.36 0.24 -15.56
C LEU A 13 -15.67 -1.18 -15.08
N ARG A 14 -16.52 -1.33 -14.06
CA ARG A 14 -16.78 -2.63 -13.45
C ARG A 14 -17.55 -3.57 -14.38
N ASP A 15 -17.30 -4.86 -14.20
CA ASP A 15 -18.11 -5.94 -14.77
C ASP A 15 -19.47 -5.99 -14.03
N PRO A 16 -20.60 -5.72 -14.71
CA PRO A 16 -21.92 -5.78 -14.08
C PRO A 16 -22.34 -7.23 -13.73
N ASN A 17 -21.70 -8.24 -14.32
CA ASN A 17 -22.05 -9.65 -14.13
C ASN A 17 -21.32 -10.30 -12.95
N LYS A 18 -20.30 -9.65 -12.39
CA LYS A 18 -19.58 -10.11 -11.21
C LYS A 18 -20.10 -9.44 -9.96
N GLN A 19 -20.19 -10.23 -8.89
CA GLN A 19 -20.45 -9.72 -7.54
C GLN A 19 -19.21 -8.99 -7.00
N GLU A 20 -18.04 -9.59 -7.20
CA GLU A 20 -16.75 -8.98 -6.97
C GLU A 20 -16.53 -7.79 -7.90
N PHE A 21 -15.84 -6.79 -7.38
CA PHE A 21 -15.69 -5.54 -8.07
C PHE A 21 -14.41 -5.61 -8.91
N SER A 22 -14.58 -6.10 -10.13
CA SER A 22 -13.50 -6.40 -11.08
C SER A 22 -13.69 -5.61 -12.38
N LEU A 23 -12.58 -5.30 -13.05
CA LEU A 23 -12.58 -4.61 -14.34
C LEU A 23 -13.29 -5.45 -15.41
N ARG A 24 -14.19 -4.82 -16.16
CA ARG A 24 -14.91 -5.48 -17.25
C ARG A 24 -13.94 -5.97 -18.34
N PRO A 25 -13.99 -7.27 -18.72
CA PRO A 25 -13.04 -7.84 -19.67
C PRO A 25 -13.22 -7.31 -21.10
N ASP A 26 -14.45 -7.05 -21.53
CA ASP A 26 -14.83 -6.56 -22.85
C ASP A 26 -15.00 -5.03 -22.90
N LEU A 27 -14.43 -4.31 -21.94
CA LEU A 27 -14.47 -2.85 -21.91
C LEU A 27 -13.83 -2.26 -23.17
N HIS A 28 -14.55 -1.37 -23.85
CA HIS A 28 -14.03 -0.69 -25.03
C HIS A 28 -12.71 0.04 -24.68
N PRO A 29 -11.59 -0.18 -25.40
CA PRO A 29 -10.27 0.34 -25.03
C PRO A 29 -10.24 1.84 -24.72
N ARG A 30 -10.92 2.65 -25.56
CA ARG A 30 -11.03 4.11 -25.36
C ARG A 30 -11.67 4.54 -24.02
N VAL A 31 -12.57 3.74 -23.45
CA VAL A 31 -13.18 4.05 -22.14
C VAL A 31 -12.14 3.86 -21.04
N LEU A 32 -11.39 2.76 -21.11
CA LEU A 32 -10.30 2.47 -20.18
C LEU A 32 -9.20 3.53 -20.27
N GLU A 33 -8.73 3.84 -21.49
CA GLU A 33 -7.71 4.87 -21.75
C GLU A 33 -8.14 6.22 -21.18
N ARG A 34 -9.39 6.65 -21.41
CA ARG A 34 -9.90 7.90 -20.87
C ARG A 34 -9.97 7.89 -19.34
N ALA A 35 -10.46 6.80 -18.74
CA ALA A 35 -10.51 6.68 -17.28
C ALA A 35 -9.10 6.71 -16.67
N TYR A 36 -8.15 5.99 -17.24
CA TYR A 36 -6.76 5.99 -16.80
C TYR A 36 -6.08 7.33 -16.96
N HIS A 37 -6.39 8.06 -18.04
CA HIS A 37 -5.91 9.43 -18.20
C HIS A 37 -6.48 10.37 -17.11
N ARG A 38 -7.74 10.18 -16.68
CA ARG A 38 -8.31 10.94 -15.56
C ARG A 38 -7.69 10.55 -14.21
N MET A 39 -7.40 9.27 -13.99
CA MET A 39 -6.67 8.83 -12.80
C MET A 39 -5.25 9.38 -12.76
N ALA A 40 -4.55 9.38 -13.90
CA ALA A 40 -3.23 9.98 -14.04
C ALA A 40 -3.26 11.48 -13.73
N ASP A 41 -4.26 12.20 -14.22
CA ASP A 41 -4.48 13.62 -13.93
C ASP A 41 -4.59 13.87 -12.41
N VAL A 42 -5.43 13.09 -11.71
CA VAL A 42 -5.60 13.16 -10.25
C VAL A 42 -4.30 12.82 -9.51
N LEU A 43 -3.60 11.76 -9.90
CA LEU A 43 -2.34 11.36 -9.28
C LEU A 43 -1.25 12.43 -9.44
N LEU A 44 -1.18 13.08 -10.61
CA LEU A 44 -0.26 14.18 -10.86
C LEU A 44 -0.63 15.45 -10.07
N GLU A 45 -1.92 15.72 -9.80
CA GLU A 45 -2.29 16.81 -8.90
C GLU A 45 -1.91 16.50 -7.45
N LEU A 46 -2.14 15.27 -6.98
CA LEU A 46 -1.75 14.81 -5.64
C LEU A 46 -0.25 14.76 -5.43
N SER A 47 0.52 14.54 -6.50
CA SER A 47 1.98 14.55 -6.41
C SER A 47 2.57 15.95 -6.36
N LYS A 48 1.82 17.04 -6.56
CA LYS A 48 2.40 18.40 -6.56
C LYS A 48 2.74 18.94 -5.17
N PRO A 49 1.86 18.83 -4.15
CA PRO A 49 2.19 19.31 -2.82
C PRO A 49 3.42 18.61 -2.26
N GLU A 50 4.36 19.42 -1.77
CA GLU A 50 5.60 18.97 -1.15
C GLU A 50 5.59 19.33 0.32
N PHE A 51 5.98 18.37 1.15
CA PHE A 51 5.99 18.51 2.59
C PHE A 51 7.34 18.09 3.18
N PRO A 52 7.77 18.71 4.29
CA PRO A 52 9.05 18.42 4.92
C PRO A 52 9.02 17.19 5.83
N LEU A 53 7.84 16.70 6.22
CA LEU A 53 7.65 15.56 7.13
C LEU A 53 6.61 14.59 6.57
N ILE A 54 6.72 13.31 6.94
CA ILE A 54 5.68 12.30 6.76
C ILE A 54 4.74 12.34 7.96
N GLY A 55 3.42 12.31 7.72
CA GLY A 55 2.43 12.42 8.79
C GLY A 55 1.03 12.82 8.30
N GLY A 56 0.10 12.89 9.25
CA GLY A 56 -1.24 13.42 9.04
C GLY A 56 -1.24 14.95 8.96
N LEU A 57 -2.09 15.46 8.06
CA LEU A 57 -2.28 16.90 7.87
C LEU A 57 -3.09 17.54 8.99
N LEU A 58 -2.71 18.77 9.31
CA LEU A 58 -3.41 19.69 10.19
C LEU A 58 -3.64 20.99 9.45
N ARG A 59 -4.82 21.60 9.67
CA ARG A 59 -5.10 22.94 9.19
C ARG A 59 -4.62 23.95 10.23
N SER A 60 -3.67 24.80 9.84
CA SER A 60 -3.17 25.92 10.62
C SER A 60 -4.21 27.04 10.75
N GLU A 61 -4.00 27.96 11.70
CA GLU A 61 -4.88 29.11 11.92
C GLU A 61 -4.97 30.05 10.71
N ASP A 62 -3.89 30.15 9.92
CA ASP A 62 -3.83 30.92 8.67
C ASP A 62 -4.49 30.21 7.48
N GLY A 63 -5.02 28.99 7.70
CA GLY A 63 -5.66 28.16 6.69
C GLY A 63 -4.69 27.31 5.85
N SER A 64 -3.37 27.40 6.09
CA SER A 64 -2.39 26.51 5.48
C SER A 64 -2.48 25.09 6.05
N PHE A 65 -1.88 24.12 5.36
CA PHE A 65 -1.79 22.75 5.84
C PHE A 65 -0.37 22.43 6.25
N ILE A 66 -0.20 21.92 7.47
CA ILE A 66 1.07 21.45 8.02
C ILE A 66 0.97 19.98 8.42
N VAL A 67 2.11 19.30 8.49
CA VAL A 67 2.18 17.93 9.01
C VAL A 67 2.42 18.00 10.51
N GLY A 68 1.53 17.42 11.31
CA GLY A 68 1.63 17.50 12.77
C GLY A 68 0.95 16.37 13.55
N LYS A 69 0.48 15.33 12.85
CA LYS A 69 -0.07 14.11 13.46
C LYS A 69 0.63 12.88 12.88
N ARG A 70 0.51 11.73 13.54
CA ARG A 70 0.88 10.45 12.91
C ARG A 70 0.07 10.20 11.63
N PRO A 71 0.61 9.45 10.64
CA PRO A 71 -0.19 8.92 9.55
C PRO A 71 -1.37 8.08 10.08
N LEU A 72 -2.54 8.22 9.47
CA LEU A 72 -3.67 7.30 9.65
C LEU A 72 -3.79 6.49 8.36
N THR A 73 -3.33 5.24 8.40
CA THR A 73 -3.22 4.39 7.21
C THR A 73 -4.31 3.35 7.17
N PHE A 74 -4.66 2.91 5.96
CA PHE A 74 -5.60 1.80 5.77
C PHE A 74 -5.06 0.53 6.46
N ASN A 75 -3.75 0.27 6.36
CA ASN A 75 -3.13 -0.90 6.99
C ASN A 75 -3.26 -0.90 8.52
N MET A 76 -3.11 0.25 9.18
CA MET A 76 -3.29 0.35 10.64
C MET A 76 -4.71 -0.06 11.04
N ASN A 77 -5.71 0.40 10.28
CA ASN A 77 -7.11 0.01 10.49
C ASN A 77 -7.29 -1.51 10.32
N ARG A 78 -6.76 -2.07 9.22
CA ARG A 78 -6.85 -3.51 8.91
C ARG A 78 -6.15 -4.36 9.98
N ILE A 79 -4.92 -4.04 10.36
CA ILE A 79 -4.19 -4.76 11.41
C ILE A 79 -4.97 -4.70 12.73
N SER A 80 -5.47 -3.52 13.11
CA SER A 80 -6.25 -3.35 14.35
C SER A 80 -7.52 -4.22 14.35
N GLN A 81 -8.27 -4.19 13.25
CA GLN A 81 -9.55 -4.89 13.11
C GLN A 81 -9.38 -6.42 13.03
N PHE A 82 -8.47 -6.90 12.18
CA PHE A 82 -8.34 -8.33 11.87
C PHE A 82 -7.35 -9.06 12.75
N SER A 83 -6.35 -8.38 13.30
CA SER A 83 -5.39 -8.98 14.22
C SER A 83 -5.76 -8.76 15.69
N ASN A 84 -6.81 -7.96 15.94
CA ASN A 84 -7.27 -7.59 17.27
C ASN A 84 -6.12 -7.10 18.16
N ILE A 85 -5.42 -6.07 17.69
CA ILE A 85 -4.34 -5.42 18.45
C ILE A 85 -4.70 -3.97 18.73
N ALA A 86 -4.20 -3.44 19.85
CA ALA A 86 -4.48 -2.07 20.27
C ALA A 86 -3.79 -1.02 19.37
N LEU A 87 -4.49 0.09 19.10
CA LEU A 87 -3.96 1.23 18.33
C LEU A 87 -2.71 1.91 18.95
N SER A 88 -2.45 1.66 20.24
CA SER A 88 -1.26 2.15 20.95
C SER A 88 0.03 1.44 20.54
N VAL A 89 -0.07 0.31 19.81
CA VAL A 89 1.08 -0.41 19.25
C VAL A 89 1.75 0.39 18.13
N PHE A 90 0.98 1.20 17.39
CA PHE A 90 1.47 2.03 16.30
C PHE A 90 2.11 3.31 16.83
N LYS A 91 3.25 3.69 16.25
CA LYS A 91 4.00 4.87 16.71
C LYS A 91 3.17 6.13 16.49
N ASP A 92 3.04 6.95 17.53
CA ASP A 92 2.38 8.25 17.46
C ASP A 92 3.39 9.37 17.23
N SER A 93 3.93 9.44 16.01
CA SER A 93 4.87 10.48 15.60
C SER A 93 4.77 10.79 14.11
N THR A 94 5.29 11.95 13.71
CA THR A 94 5.70 12.24 12.34
C THR A 94 7.07 11.62 12.05
N PHE A 95 7.51 11.65 10.78
CA PHE A 95 8.82 11.13 10.37
C PHE A 95 9.55 12.14 9.49
N GLU A 96 10.85 12.28 9.71
CA GLU A 96 11.72 13.19 8.96
C GLU A 96 12.35 12.54 7.73
N SER A 97 12.30 11.20 7.66
CA SER A 97 12.87 10.44 6.55
C SER A 97 11.96 9.31 6.08
N ALA A 98 12.04 8.98 4.79
CA ALA A 98 11.36 7.80 4.22
C ALA A 98 11.85 6.50 4.88
N SER A 99 13.14 6.40 5.18
CA SER A 99 13.74 5.24 5.85
C SER A 99 13.11 4.97 7.22
N ASP A 100 12.95 6.01 8.05
CA ASP A 100 12.35 5.85 9.38
C ASP A 100 10.90 5.39 9.28
N TYR A 101 10.18 5.88 8.26
CA TYR A 101 8.80 5.48 8.04
C TYR A 101 8.68 4.05 7.49
N PHE A 102 9.53 3.64 6.54
CA PHE A 102 9.57 2.25 6.08
C PHE A 102 9.99 1.29 7.20
N GLU A 103 10.91 1.68 8.09
CA GLU A 103 11.24 0.90 9.29
C GLU A 103 10.04 0.79 10.24
N GLU A 104 9.28 1.87 10.44
CA GLU A 104 8.03 1.81 11.20
C GLU A 104 7.03 0.82 10.57
N LEU A 105 6.84 0.84 9.24
CA LEU A 105 5.95 -0.11 8.57
C LEU A 105 6.42 -1.57 8.73
N ALA A 106 7.73 -1.83 8.65
CA ALA A 106 8.28 -3.15 8.93
C ALA A 106 8.07 -3.56 10.40
N ARG A 107 8.18 -2.61 11.35
CA ARG A 107 7.88 -2.83 12.76
C ARG A 107 6.42 -3.20 12.97
N GLN A 108 5.48 -2.60 12.22
CA GLN A 108 4.05 -2.93 12.30
C GLN A 108 3.80 -4.39 11.92
N HIS A 109 4.40 -4.89 10.84
CA HIS A 109 4.28 -6.31 10.45
C HIS A 109 4.86 -7.28 11.49
N MET A 110 5.98 -6.91 12.12
CA MET A 110 6.54 -7.70 13.22
C MET A 110 5.61 -7.70 14.42
N LYS A 111 5.09 -6.53 14.82
CA LYS A 111 4.17 -6.40 15.95
C LYS A 111 2.85 -7.14 15.72
N GLN A 112 2.35 -7.14 14.49
CA GLN A 112 1.21 -7.96 14.12
C GLN A 112 1.48 -9.44 14.41
N LEU A 113 2.60 -9.99 13.93
CA LEU A 113 2.96 -11.40 14.17
C LEU A 113 3.12 -11.68 15.67
N GLU A 114 3.80 -10.80 16.41
CA GLU A 114 4.02 -10.97 17.84
C GLU A 114 2.72 -10.94 18.66
N LEU A 115 1.79 -10.05 18.33
CA LEU A 115 0.62 -9.74 19.17
C LEU A 115 -0.66 -10.43 18.72
N GLN A 116 -0.81 -10.75 17.44
CA GLN A 116 -1.96 -11.51 16.96
C GLN A 116 -1.92 -12.91 17.57
N LYS A 117 -2.90 -13.27 18.38
CA LYS A 117 -2.97 -14.59 19.01
C LYS A 117 -3.54 -15.64 18.08
N ASN A 118 -4.82 -15.47 17.73
CA ASN A 118 -5.58 -16.45 16.97
C ASN A 118 -5.29 -16.30 15.47
N ASP A 119 -5.23 -17.44 14.78
CA ASP A 119 -5.02 -17.55 13.33
C ASP A 119 -3.74 -16.86 12.81
N ALA A 120 -2.79 -16.55 13.70
CA ALA A 120 -1.53 -15.91 13.35
C ALA A 120 -0.56 -16.86 12.64
N ILE A 121 -0.59 -18.15 13.00
CA ILE A 121 0.27 -19.21 12.47
C ILE A 121 -0.51 -20.49 12.21
N VAL A 122 -0.06 -21.27 11.23
CA VAL A 122 -0.57 -22.64 11.01
C VAL A 122 0.16 -23.65 11.89
N ASP A 123 1.49 -23.54 11.95
CA ASP A 123 2.37 -24.39 12.76
C ASP A 123 3.70 -23.68 13.05
N GLY A 124 4.63 -24.37 13.71
CA GLY A 124 5.94 -23.82 14.03
C GLY A 124 6.84 -23.55 12.81
N ALA A 125 6.63 -24.24 11.68
CA ALA A 125 7.38 -23.97 10.46
C ALA A 125 6.87 -22.69 9.77
N ASP A 126 5.54 -22.51 9.73
CA ASP A 126 4.89 -21.29 9.28
C ASP A 126 5.32 -20.08 10.13
N CYS A 127 5.36 -20.24 11.46
CA CYS A 127 5.84 -19.19 12.36
C CYS A 127 7.28 -18.76 12.07
N ARG A 128 8.21 -19.71 11.87
CA ARG A 128 9.60 -19.41 11.51
C ARG A 128 9.68 -18.70 10.16
N LYS A 129 8.94 -19.19 9.17
CA LYS A 129 8.86 -18.59 7.83
C LYS A 129 8.39 -17.14 7.90
N LYS A 130 7.30 -16.87 8.63
CA LYS A 130 6.76 -15.53 8.85
C LYS A 130 7.76 -14.61 9.57
N TYR A 131 8.42 -15.09 10.62
CA TYR A 131 9.39 -14.30 11.38
C TYR A 131 10.60 -13.91 10.53
N VAL A 132 11.19 -14.88 9.81
CA VAL A 132 12.31 -14.65 8.88
C VAL A 132 11.96 -13.59 7.85
N ALA A 133 10.77 -13.68 7.23
CA ALA A 133 10.30 -12.70 6.25
C ALA A 133 10.28 -11.27 6.83
N ARG A 134 9.79 -11.10 8.06
CA ARG A 134 9.68 -9.79 8.72
C ARG A 134 11.05 -9.22 9.12
N CYS A 135 11.97 -10.05 9.62
CA CYS A 135 13.34 -9.63 9.92
C CYS A 135 14.09 -9.19 8.65
N LEU A 136 14.03 -10.00 7.59
CA LEU A 136 14.72 -9.69 6.34
C LEU A 136 14.09 -8.50 5.62
N PHE A 137 12.76 -8.39 5.60
CA PHE A 137 12.06 -7.21 5.07
C PHE A 137 12.47 -5.92 5.80
N ARG A 138 12.59 -5.95 7.13
CA ARG A 138 13.09 -4.80 7.92
C ARG A 138 14.51 -4.39 7.55
N ARG A 139 15.34 -5.30 7.05
CA ARG A 139 16.67 -4.96 6.53
C ARG A 139 16.58 -4.35 5.13
N LEU A 140 15.68 -4.87 4.27
CA LEU A 140 15.42 -4.29 2.96
C LEU A 140 14.93 -2.84 3.09
N SER A 141 14.01 -2.56 4.01
CA SER A 141 13.48 -1.21 4.24
C SER A 141 14.56 -0.18 4.56
N ARG A 142 15.66 -0.60 5.22
CA ARG A 142 16.80 0.29 5.52
C ARG A 142 17.69 0.55 4.30
N ASN A 143 17.85 -0.45 3.43
CA ASN A 143 18.76 -0.39 2.28
C ASN A 143 18.15 0.30 1.04
N LEU A 144 16.81 0.37 0.94
CA LEU A 144 16.12 1.08 -0.15
C LEU A 144 16.38 2.59 -0.14
N CYS A 145 16.99 3.09 0.93
CA CYS A 145 16.94 4.47 1.37
C CYS A 145 18.29 5.21 1.25
N ASP A 146 19.33 4.57 0.72
CA ASP A 146 20.73 5.02 0.82
C ASP A 146 21.10 6.31 0.07
N LYS A 147 20.21 6.91 -0.75
CA LYS A 147 20.60 8.08 -1.58
C LYS A 147 19.70 9.32 -1.52
N GLN A 148 18.46 9.26 -1.03
CA GLN A 148 17.57 10.43 -0.95
C GLN A 148 16.32 10.21 -0.08
N CYS A 149 16.50 10.02 1.22
CA CYS A 149 15.38 9.81 2.16
C CYS A 149 14.83 11.05 2.83
N THR A 150 15.40 12.21 2.57
CA THR A 150 15.10 13.45 3.30
C THR A 150 14.04 14.32 2.62
N GLY A 151 13.18 13.72 1.80
CA GLY A 151 12.10 14.40 1.08
C GLY A 151 12.50 15.04 -0.26
N PRO A 152 11.58 15.77 -0.91
CA PRO A 152 10.25 16.14 -0.39
C PRO A 152 9.26 14.96 -0.36
N PHE A 153 8.36 14.98 0.63
CA PHE A 153 7.29 13.99 0.78
C PHE A 153 6.01 14.45 0.07
N ARG A 154 5.16 13.51 -0.32
CA ARG A 154 4.00 13.75 -1.19
C ARG A 154 2.70 13.39 -0.47
N LEU A 155 1.59 14.02 -0.86
CA LEU A 155 0.27 13.59 -0.42
C LEU A 155 -0.06 12.23 -1.07
N PHE A 156 -0.55 11.30 -0.26
CA PHE A 156 -0.88 9.96 -0.70
C PHE A 156 -2.13 9.47 0.03
N CYS A 157 -2.96 8.69 -0.67
CA CYS A 157 -4.16 8.08 -0.10
C CYS A 157 -4.14 6.59 -0.42
N ASP A 158 -4.17 5.75 0.63
CA ASP A 158 -4.08 4.30 0.49
C ASP A 158 -5.22 3.71 -0.34
N ASP A 159 -6.43 4.26 -0.18
CA ASP A 159 -7.66 3.77 -0.81
C ASP A 159 -7.97 4.45 -2.17
N LEU A 160 -7.13 5.39 -2.63
CA LEU A 160 -7.40 6.10 -3.88
C LEU A 160 -7.50 5.14 -5.06
N SER A 161 -8.71 5.03 -5.61
CA SER A 161 -9.03 4.19 -6.76
C SER A 161 -10.15 4.85 -7.60
N PRO A 162 -10.53 4.28 -8.76
CA PRO A 162 -11.69 4.75 -9.52
C PRO A 162 -13.01 4.73 -8.73
N ARG A 163 -13.06 4.06 -7.56
CA ARG A 163 -14.25 4.02 -6.69
C ARG A 163 -14.48 5.34 -5.96
N ASN A 164 -13.43 6.13 -5.77
CA ASN A 164 -13.48 7.40 -5.05
C ASN A 164 -13.53 8.60 -6.02
N ILE A 165 -13.66 8.38 -7.33
CA ILE A 165 -13.71 9.43 -8.35
C ILE A 165 -15.12 9.59 -8.89
N ILE A 166 -15.68 10.79 -8.75
CA ILE A 166 -16.95 11.17 -9.35
C ILE A 166 -16.65 11.83 -10.70
N VAL A 167 -17.33 11.37 -11.75
CA VAL A 167 -17.18 11.90 -13.11
C VAL A 167 -18.51 12.38 -13.68
N ASP A 168 -18.43 13.39 -14.54
CA ASP A 168 -19.54 13.84 -15.36
C ASP A 168 -20.01 12.68 -16.27
N PRO A 169 -21.32 12.33 -16.28
CA PRO A 169 -21.82 11.17 -17.01
C PRO A 169 -21.64 11.24 -18.53
N SER A 170 -21.55 12.44 -19.10
CA SER A 170 -21.49 12.62 -20.55
C SER A 170 -20.06 12.66 -21.09
N THR A 171 -19.12 13.19 -20.30
CA THR A 171 -17.76 13.48 -20.74
C THR A 171 -16.69 12.63 -20.07
N LEU A 172 -17.01 11.95 -18.95
CA LEU A 172 -16.06 11.34 -18.03
C LEU A 172 -14.99 12.33 -17.54
N THR A 173 -15.36 13.59 -17.36
CA THR A 173 -14.49 14.60 -16.73
C THR A 173 -14.62 14.48 -15.22
N VAL A 174 -13.51 14.60 -14.47
CA VAL A 174 -13.55 14.51 -13.01
C VAL A 174 -14.35 15.68 -12.44
N ALA A 175 -15.42 15.36 -11.71
CA ALA A 175 -16.25 16.32 -10.99
C ALA A 175 -15.83 16.45 -9.53
N GLY A 176 -15.27 15.38 -8.95
CA GLY A 176 -14.74 15.39 -7.60
C GLY A 176 -14.03 14.09 -7.24
N VAL A 177 -13.22 14.18 -6.18
CA VAL A 177 -12.58 13.03 -5.53
C VAL A 177 -13.06 13.04 -4.09
N VAL A 178 -13.58 11.89 -3.65
CA VAL A 178 -14.15 11.71 -2.32
C VAL A 178 -13.30 10.72 -1.52
N ASP A 179 -13.73 10.44 -0.29
CA ASP A 179 -13.16 9.37 0.54
C ASP A 179 -11.68 9.55 0.92
N TRP A 180 -11.38 10.69 1.53
CA TRP A 180 -10.02 11.09 1.91
C TRP A 180 -9.56 10.54 3.27
N GLU A 181 -10.27 9.60 3.87
CA GLU A 181 -10.07 9.17 5.27
C GLU A 181 -8.67 8.58 5.57
N PHE A 182 -8.07 7.90 4.60
CA PHE A 182 -6.71 7.34 4.69
C PHE A 182 -5.67 8.17 3.91
N THR A 183 -5.85 9.49 3.90
CA THR A 183 -4.94 10.42 3.23
C THR A 183 -3.94 11.03 4.19
N TYR A 184 -2.66 10.94 3.84
CA TYR A 184 -1.56 11.44 4.66
C TYR A 184 -0.37 11.81 3.77
N VAL A 185 0.62 12.49 4.35
CA VAL A 185 1.87 12.77 3.68
C VAL A 185 2.81 11.58 3.83
N ALA A 186 3.29 11.04 2.72
CA ALA A 186 4.00 9.77 2.63
C ALA A 186 5.31 9.89 1.80
N PRO A 187 6.19 8.86 1.83
CA PRO A 187 7.32 8.77 0.92
C PRO A 187 6.90 8.87 -0.53
N ALA A 188 7.69 9.58 -1.35
CA ALA A 188 7.36 9.78 -2.77
C ALA A 188 7.36 8.46 -3.56
N GLU A 189 8.09 7.45 -3.06
CA GLU A 189 8.12 6.07 -3.53
C GLU A 189 6.73 5.46 -3.70
N PHE A 190 5.77 5.81 -2.83
CA PHE A 190 4.40 5.31 -2.93
C PHE A 190 3.68 5.85 -4.17
N THR A 191 3.91 7.11 -4.52
CA THR A 191 3.41 7.71 -5.76
C THR A 191 4.14 7.18 -6.99
N TYR A 192 5.40 6.75 -6.84
CA TYR A 192 6.19 6.18 -7.93
C TYR A 192 5.89 4.70 -8.17
N ALA A 193 5.25 4.00 -7.24
CA ALA A 193 4.86 2.61 -7.40
C ALA A 193 3.65 2.48 -8.35
N ALA A 194 3.58 1.37 -9.10
CA ALA A 194 2.42 1.08 -9.94
C ALA A 194 1.11 1.03 -9.09
N PRO A 195 -0.04 1.52 -9.60
CA PRO A 195 -1.27 1.53 -8.82
C PRO A 195 -1.91 0.14 -8.71
N TRP A 196 -2.19 -0.34 -7.50
CA TRP A 196 -2.78 -1.67 -7.28
C TRP A 196 -4.18 -1.85 -7.92
N TRP A 197 -4.94 -0.77 -8.08
CA TRP A 197 -6.36 -0.79 -8.46
C TRP A 197 -6.65 -0.92 -9.96
N LEU A 198 -5.65 -1.17 -10.83
CA LEU A 198 -5.86 -1.22 -12.28
C LEU A 198 -6.86 -2.31 -12.73
N LEU A 199 -7.07 -3.34 -11.92
CA LEU A 199 -8.09 -4.37 -12.17
C LEU A 199 -9.39 -4.13 -11.37
N LEU A 200 -9.47 -3.02 -10.64
CA LEU A 200 -10.50 -2.65 -9.65
C LEU A 200 -10.63 -3.59 -8.45
N GLU A 201 -9.89 -4.69 -8.44
CA GLU A 201 -9.76 -5.68 -7.37
C GLU A 201 -8.81 -5.17 -6.28
N THR A 202 -9.17 -5.34 -5.01
CA THR A 202 -8.23 -5.09 -3.91
C THR A 202 -7.21 -6.22 -3.84
N PRO A 203 -6.05 -6.02 -3.18
CA PRO A 203 -5.07 -7.09 -3.04
C PRO A 203 -5.66 -8.38 -2.45
N GLU A 204 -6.61 -8.28 -1.52
CA GLU A 204 -7.31 -9.43 -0.95
C GLU A 204 -8.20 -10.20 -1.95
N ASP A 205 -8.60 -9.58 -3.06
CA ASP A 205 -9.42 -10.19 -4.11
C ASP A 205 -8.57 -10.82 -5.24
N TRP A 206 -7.24 -10.70 -5.18
CA TRP A 206 -6.35 -11.25 -6.21
C TRP A 206 -6.28 -12.78 -6.16
N GLU A 207 -5.84 -13.39 -7.26
CA GLU A 207 -5.61 -14.83 -7.29
C GLU A 207 -4.55 -15.24 -6.27
N ALA A 208 -4.75 -16.43 -5.70
CA ALA A 208 -3.74 -17.05 -4.83
C ALA A 208 -2.39 -17.21 -5.54
N ASP A 209 -2.40 -17.44 -6.86
CA ASP A 209 -1.20 -17.35 -7.68
C ASP A 209 -1.04 -15.93 -8.26
N LEU A 210 -0.09 -15.17 -7.70
CA LEU A 210 0.16 -13.80 -8.16
C LEU A 210 0.72 -13.73 -9.60
N ASP A 211 1.14 -14.84 -10.22
CA ASP A 211 1.49 -14.85 -11.65
C ASP A 211 0.24 -14.74 -12.53
N ASP A 212 -0.88 -15.35 -12.12
CA ASP A 212 -2.17 -15.21 -12.81
C ASP A 212 -2.69 -13.77 -12.70
N PHE A 213 -2.55 -13.16 -11.51
CA PHE A 213 -2.79 -11.74 -11.32
C PHE A 213 -1.94 -10.89 -12.28
N LEU A 214 -0.62 -11.12 -12.33
CA LEU A 214 0.29 -10.36 -13.19
C LEU A 214 -0.06 -10.48 -14.67
N ALA A 215 -0.45 -11.66 -15.14
CA ALA A 215 -0.86 -11.89 -16.52
C ALA A 215 -2.05 -10.98 -16.93
N ARG A 216 -2.96 -10.67 -16.00
CA ARG A 216 -4.07 -9.73 -16.20
C ARG A 216 -3.66 -8.28 -15.98
N TYR A 217 -2.83 -8.02 -14.97
CA TYR A 217 -2.42 -6.70 -14.53
C TYR A 217 -1.48 -6.00 -15.53
N GLU A 218 -0.44 -6.68 -16.01
CA GLU A 218 0.61 -6.07 -16.84
C GLU A 218 0.08 -5.41 -18.13
N PRO A 219 -0.86 -6.01 -18.89
CA PRO A 219 -1.46 -5.34 -20.04
C PRO A 219 -2.16 -4.03 -19.66
N LYS A 220 -2.84 -3.98 -18.51
CA LYS A 220 -3.52 -2.77 -18.04
C LYS A 220 -2.53 -1.73 -17.52
N PHE A 221 -1.46 -2.19 -16.88
CA PHE A 221 -0.36 -1.33 -16.45
C PHE A 221 0.30 -0.59 -17.63
N LYS A 222 0.53 -1.27 -18.76
CA LYS A 222 1.04 -0.63 -19.98
C LYS A 222 0.10 0.47 -20.52
N VAL A 223 -1.21 0.23 -20.50
CA VAL A 223 -2.21 1.24 -20.89
C VAL A 223 -2.17 2.43 -19.94
N PHE A 224 -2.06 2.19 -18.62
CA PHE A 224 -1.99 3.25 -17.63
C PHE A 224 -0.71 4.10 -17.77
N ILE A 225 0.45 3.47 -17.95
CA ILE A 225 1.72 4.19 -18.17
C ILE A 225 1.65 5.07 -19.42
N GLN A 226 1.04 4.60 -20.50
CA GLN A 226 0.85 5.41 -21.70
C GLN A 226 -0.04 6.64 -21.42
N ALA A 227 -1.17 6.44 -20.74
CA ALA A 227 -2.06 7.53 -20.35
C ALA A 227 -1.38 8.55 -19.40
N LEU A 228 -0.55 8.07 -18.49
CA LEU A 228 0.23 8.91 -17.58
C LEU A 228 1.27 9.74 -18.32
N LYS A 229 2.03 9.14 -19.26
CA LYS A 229 2.99 9.86 -20.10
C LYS A 229 2.32 10.96 -20.93
N GLU A 230 1.17 10.66 -21.52
CA GLU A 230 0.37 11.63 -22.27
C GLU A 230 -0.09 12.79 -21.38
N CYS A 231 -0.65 12.48 -20.21
CA CYS A 231 -1.09 13.49 -19.25
C CYS A 231 0.07 14.38 -18.76
N GLU A 232 1.24 13.81 -18.49
CA GLU A 232 2.45 14.57 -18.15
C GLU A 232 2.86 15.53 -19.28
N ILE A 233 2.87 15.07 -20.54
CA ILE A 233 3.19 15.91 -21.70
C ILE A 233 2.21 17.08 -21.81
N GLU A 234 0.90 16.82 -21.65
CA GLU A 234 -0.12 17.87 -21.69
C GLU A 234 0.07 18.90 -20.57
N LYS A 235 0.32 18.43 -19.34
CA LYS A 235 0.52 19.28 -18.18
C LYS A 235 1.80 20.11 -18.24
N ILE A 236 2.87 19.55 -18.79
CA ILE A 236 4.13 20.27 -19.01
C ILE A 236 3.95 21.33 -20.09
N ARG A 237 3.28 20.99 -21.20
CA ARG A 237 2.98 21.94 -22.27
C ARG A 237 2.17 23.14 -21.78
N CYS A 238 1.24 22.95 -20.84
CA CYS A 238 0.46 24.06 -20.26
C CYS A 238 1.11 24.70 -19.03
N GLY A 239 2.31 24.27 -18.61
CA GLY A 239 3.06 24.84 -17.49
C GLY A 239 2.55 24.43 -16.10
N SER A 240 1.62 23.48 -16.00
CA SER A 240 1.07 23.00 -14.72
C SER A 240 1.94 21.93 -14.04
N LEU A 241 2.93 21.39 -14.76
CA LEU A 241 3.90 20.40 -14.29
C LEU A 241 5.29 20.75 -14.87
N GLN A 242 6.35 20.53 -14.10
CA GLN A 242 7.74 20.66 -14.57
C GLN A 242 8.25 19.33 -15.11
N GLU A 243 9.27 19.34 -15.98
CA GLU A 243 9.90 18.11 -16.50
C GLU A 243 10.45 17.20 -15.39
N SER A 244 10.95 17.77 -14.28
CA SER A 244 11.40 17.02 -13.10
C SER A 244 10.26 16.39 -12.30
N GLY A 245 9.01 16.80 -12.55
CA GLY A 245 7.81 16.29 -11.89
C GLY A 245 7.22 15.06 -12.57
N ARG A 246 7.86 14.51 -13.63
CA ARG A 246 7.43 13.27 -14.25
C ARG A 246 7.63 12.09 -13.30
N ILE A 247 6.57 11.33 -13.09
CA ILE A 247 6.57 10.12 -12.25
C ILE A 247 6.48 8.85 -13.11
N SER A 248 6.06 8.96 -14.37
CA SER A 248 5.88 7.83 -15.29
C SER A 248 7.16 7.02 -15.51
N THR A 249 8.33 7.68 -15.59
CA THR A 249 9.62 7.03 -15.83
C THR A 249 9.99 6.04 -14.73
N ILE A 250 9.85 6.45 -13.47
CA ILE A 250 10.14 5.58 -12.33
C ILE A 250 9.05 4.51 -12.22
N MET A 251 7.78 4.91 -12.38
CA MET A 251 6.64 4.02 -12.26
C MET A 251 6.68 2.88 -13.27
N GLU A 252 7.02 3.14 -14.53
CA GLU A 252 7.14 2.12 -15.59
C GLU A 252 8.11 0.98 -15.20
N THR A 253 9.16 1.30 -14.44
CA THR A 253 10.13 0.32 -13.97
C THR A 253 9.82 -0.25 -12.59
N SER A 254 8.77 0.21 -11.90
CA SER A 254 8.48 -0.14 -10.50
C SER A 254 8.20 -1.63 -10.28
N LEU A 255 7.59 -2.33 -11.26
CA LEU A 255 7.39 -3.78 -11.20
C LEU A 255 8.73 -4.53 -11.26
N SER A 256 9.55 -4.24 -12.27
CA SER A 256 10.82 -4.95 -12.50
C SER A 256 11.89 -4.56 -11.48
N SER A 257 11.89 -3.32 -10.98
CA SER A 257 12.77 -2.84 -9.92
C SER A 257 12.38 -3.34 -8.53
N GLY A 258 11.18 -3.93 -8.39
CA GLY A 258 10.63 -4.42 -7.13
C GLY A 258 10.02 -3.34 -6.23
N LEU A 259 10.09 -2.06 -6.64
CA LEU A 259 9.52 -0.94 -5.89
C LEU A 259 8.02 -1.13 -5.65
N PHE A 260 7.28 -1.60 -6.65
CA PHE A 260 5.85 -1.90 -6.51
C PHE A 260 5.60 -2.88 -5.35
N TRP A 261 6.34 -3.98 -5.32
CA TRP A 261 6.18 -5.03 -4.32
C TRP A 261 6.59 -4.58 -2.93
N VAL A 262 7.67 -3.80 -2.82
CA VAL A 262 8.06 -3.19 -1.54
C VAL A 262 6.95 -2.28 -1.03
N CYS A 263 6.51 -1.31 -1.83
CA CYS A 263 5.50 -0.33 -1.40
C CYS A 263 4.15 -0.98 -1.12
N LEU A 264 3.79 -2.05 -1.84
CA LEU A 264 2.58 -2.81 -1.59
C LEU A 264 2.70 -3.63 -0.30
N ALA A 265 3.76 -4.42 -0.13
CA ALA A 265 3.98 -5.21 1.08
C ALA A 265 4.09 -4.33 2.32
N SER A 266 4.70 -3.13 2.23
CA SER A 266 4.77 -2.17 3.34
C SER A 266 3.39 -1.71 3.83
N ARG A 267 2.36 -1.70 2.96
CA ARG A 267 1.04 -1.12 3.22
C ARG A 267 -0.09 -2.15 3.29
N HIS A 268 0.17 -3.42 2.99
CA HIS A 268 -0.86 -4.46 3.00
C HIS A 268 -0.37 -5.70 3.76
N SER A 269 -0.79 -5.82 5.02
CA SER A 269 -0.47 -6.96 5.89
C SER A 269 -1.02 -8.30 5.39
N ALA A 270 -2.19 -8.30 4.76
CA ALA A 270 -2.88 -9.53 4.34
C ALA A 270 -2.15 -10.32 3.25
N LEU A 271 -1.40 -9.66 2.35
CA LEU A 271 -0.61 -10.30 1.29
C LEU A 271 0.90 -10.26 1.57
N PHE A 272 1.31 -9.85 2.76
CA PHE A 272 2.72 -9.58 3.04
C PHE A 272 3.58 -10.82 2.76
N ASP A 273 3.16 -11.98 3.26
CA ASP A 273 3.93 -13.22 3.17
C ASP A 273 4.02 -13.72 1.71
N GLU A 274 2.93 -13.69 0.96
CA GLU A 274 2.86 -14.07 -0.45
C GLU A 274 3.75 -13.17 -1.32
N ILE A 275 3.65 -11.85 -1.16
CA ILE A 275 4.46 -10.88 -1.89
C ILE A 275 5.94 -11.04 -1.54
N TYR A 276 6.24 -11.16 -0.24
CA TYR A 276 7.62 -11.27 0.23
C TYR A 276 8.30 -12.49 -0.38
N TRP A 277 7.73 -13.68 -0.21
CA TRP A 277 8.35 -14.91 -0.66
C TRP A 277 8.38 -15.07 -2.18
N LYS A 278 7.40 -14.53 -2.90
CA LYS A 278 7.34 -14.66 -4.37
C LYS A 278 8.22 -13.64 -5.07
N PHE A 279 8.25 -12.38 -4.63
CA PHE A 279 8.86 -11.29 -5.39
C PHE A 279 10.04 -10.61 -4.69
N LEU A 280 10.04 -10.47 -3.37
CA LEU A 280 11.08 -9.73 -2.65
C LEU A 280 12.26 -10.64 -2.28
N ASP A 281 12.00 -11.80 -1.70
CA ASP A 281 13.04 -12.73 -1.25
C ASP A 281 13.97 -13.15 -2.39
N PRO A 282 13.46 -13.65 -3.55
CA PRO A 282 14.32 -14.06 -4.66
C PRO A 282 15.14 -12.90 -5.23
N LYS A 283 14.59 -11.69 -5.18
CA LYS A 283 15.17 -10.50 -5.78
C LYS A 283 16.33 -9.94 -4.96
N PHE A 284 16.20 -9.94 -3.63
CA PHE A 284 17.18 -9.33 -2.75
C PHE A 284 18.11 -10.33 -2.06
N PHE A 285 17.70 -11.60 -1.94
CA PHE A 285 18.47 -12.66 -1.28
C PHE A 285 18.81 -13.83 -2.22
N GLY A 286 18.46 -13.75 -3.50
CA GLY A 286 18.73 -14.79 -4.51
C GLY A 286 17.78 -15.98 -4.41
N THR A 287 18.02 -17.03 -5.19
CA THR A 287 17.15 -18.23 -5.22
C THR A 287 16.90 -18.78 -3.81
N PHE A 288 15.63 -19.07 -3.50
CA PHE A 288 15.25 -19.74 -2.25
C PHE A 288 15.55 -21.24 -2.35
N GLU A 289 16.52 -21.72 -1.57
CA GLU A 289 16.86 -23.15 -1.52
C GLU A 289 16.12 -23.85 -0.38
N ASN A 290 16.23 -23.31 0.83
CA ASN A 290 15.62 -23.85 2.04
C ASN A 290 15.56 -22.79 3.16
N MET A 291 14.85 -23.12 4.24
CA MET A 291 14.71 -22.25 5.40
C MET A 291 15.99 -22.10 6.19
N GLU A 292 16.85 -23.12 6.29
CA GLU A 292 18.11 -23.02 7.05
C GLU A 292 19.02 -21.92 6.49
N GLN A 293 19.10 -21.81 5.16
CA GLN A 293 19.84 -20.76 4.48
C GLN A 293 19.33 -19.37 4.87
N ARG A 294 18.00 -19.15 4.87
CA ARG A 294 17.43 -17.85 5.23
C ARG A 294 17.53 -17.54 6.73
N ILE A 295 17.39 -18.55 7.58
CA ILE A 295 17.62 -18.41 9.03
C ILE A 295 19.08 -18.03 9.30
N SER A 296 20.03 -18.57 8.54
CA SER A 296 21.46 -18.22 8.70
C SER A 296 21.79 -16.75 8.43
N LEU A 297 20.91 -16.03 7.72
CA LEU A 297 21.03 -14.59 7.53
C LEU A 297 20.64 -13.80 8.81
N LEU A 298 19.85 -14.37 9.70
CA LEU A 298 19.43 -13.71 10.94
C LEU A 298 20.59 -13.56 11.94
N HIS A 299 20.59 -12.46 12.70
CA HIS A 299 21.51 -12.30 13.82
C HIS A 299 21.25 -13.39 14.87
N PRO A 300 22.25 -13.86 15.63
CA PRO A 300 22.03 -14.87 16.68
C PRO A 300 20.89 -14.53 17.64
N ASP A 301 20.75 -13.25 18.02
CA ASP A 301 19.64 -12.80 18.88
C ASP A 301 18.28 -12.96 18.19
N GLU A 302 18.17 -12.62 16.90
CA GLU A 302 16.94 -12.81 16.12
C GLU A 302 16.58 -14.30 15.98
N GLN A 303 17.57 -15.19 15.89
CA GLN A 303 17.32 -16.65 15.86
C GLN A 303 16.77 -17.15 17.20
N VAL A 304 17.28 -16.64 18.31
CA VAL A 304 16.78 -16.97 19.65
C VAL A 304 15.36 -16.43 19.85
N GLU A 305 15.11 -15.16 19.48
CA GLU A 305 13.79 -14.54 19.54
C GLU A 305 12.77 -15.28 18.67
N MET A 306 13.17 -15.73 17.48
CA MET A 306 12.33 -16.54 16.59
C MET A 306 11.84 -17.80 17.29
N GLU A 307 12.75 -18.57 17.90
CA GLU A 307 12.38 -19.83 18.58
C GLU A 307 11.50 -19.58 19.80
N GLN A 308 11.76 -18.50 20.55
CA GLN A 308 10.90 -18.08 21.66
C GLN A 308 9.49 -17.74 21.16
N LEU A 309 9.38 -16.99 20.08
CA LEU A 309 8.10 -16.64 19.47
C LEU A 309 7.35 -17.89 18.99
N VAL A 310 8.04 -18.85 18.37
CA VAL A 310 7.44 -20.12 17.95
C VAL A 310 6.80 -20.85 19.13
N GLN A 311 7.52 -21.00 20.24
CA GLN A 311 6.98 -21.66 21.44
C GLN A 311 5.76 -20.91 21.99
N GLU A 312 5.84 -19.59 22.05
CA GLU A 312 4.73 -18.76 22.53
C GLU A 312 3.50 -18.86 21.61
N LYS A 313 3.68 -18.87 20.29
CA LYS A 313 2.58 -18.97 19.33
C LYS A 313 1.91 -20.34 19.34
N LEU A 314 2.69 -21.41 19.46
CA LEU A 314 2.15 -22.77 19.61
C LEU A 314 1.31 -22.88 20.90
N ARG A 315 1.80 -22.31 22.01
CA ARG A 315 1.05 -22.24 23.27
C ARG A 315 -0.24 -21.42 23.12
N GLN A 316 -0.20 -20.27 22.45
CA GLN A 316 -1.38 -19.44 22.19
C GLN A 316 -2.43 -20.16 21.35
N ALA A 317 -2.01 -20.90 20.32
CA ALA A 317 -2.90 -21.70 19.48
C ALA A 317 -3.60 -22.82 20.26
N GLU A 318 -2.92 -23.42 21.25
CA GLU A 318 -3.53 -24.40 22.16
C GLU A 318 -4.54 -23.78 23.14
N GLU A 319 -4.29 -22.55 23.60
CA GLU A 319 -5.17 -21.86 24.56
C GLU A 319 -6.45 -21.30 23.94
N ALA A 320 -6.39 -20.86 22.67
CA ALA A 320 -7.50 -20.27 21.91
C ALA A 320 -8.26 -19.13 22.65
N LYS A 321 -7.54 -18.32 23.45
CA LYS A 321 -8.11 -17.19 24.18
C LYS A 321 -8.17 -15.92 23.31
N LEU A 322 -9.25 -15.17 23.43
CA LEU A 322 -9.41 -13.85 22.82
C LEU A 322 -9.12 -12.76 23.85
N ASP A 323 -8.23 -11.82 23.53
CA ASP A 323 -8.01 -10.61 24.34
C ASP A 323 -8.93 -9.51 23.82
N GLU A 324 -9.86 -8.98 24.62
CA GLU A 324 -10.77 -7.93 24.18
C GLU A 324 -10.07 -6.56 24.21
N HIS A 325 -9.70 -6.02 23.05
CA HIS A 325 -9.08 -4.69 22.93
C HIS A 325 -10.08 -3.57 22.59
N TYR A 326 -11.29 -3.93 22.17
CA TYR A 326 -12.37 -3.02 21.80
C TYR A 326 -13.65 -3.51 22.45
N THR A 327 -14.44 -2.62 23.06
CA THR A 327 -15.79 -2.99 23.51
C THR A 327 -16.71 -3.17 22.30
N VAL A 328 -17.80 -3.92 22.46
CA VAL A 328 -18.81 -4.06 21.39
C VAL A 328 -19.34 -2.69 20.96
N GLU A 329 -19.48 -1.73 21.88
CA GLU A 329 -19.89 -0.36 21.51
C GLU A 329 -18.83 0.34 20.65
N GLN A 330 -17.54 0.17 20.97
CA GLN A 330 -16.44 0.76 20.20
C GLN A 330 -16.32 0.15 18.79
N LEU A 331 -16.66 -1.13 18.62
CA LEU A 331 -16.66 -1.81 17.31
C LEU A 331 -17.85 -1.43 16.43
N VAL A 332 -18.95 -0.95 17.01
CA VAL A 332 -20.16 -0.50 16.29
C VAL A 332 -20.04 0.97 15.85
N GLU A 333 -19.13 1.73 16.47
CA GLU A 333 -18.84 3.14 16.14
C GLU A 333 -17.62 3.35 15.21
N LEU A 334 -16.85 2.29 14.93
CA LEU A 334 -15.83 2.23 13.87
C LEU A 334 -16.47 1.87 12.53
#